data_AF-A0A3L6Q994-F1
#
_entry.id   AF-A0A3L6Q994-F1
#
_cell.length_a   1.000
_cell.length_b   1.000
_cell.length_c   1.000
_cell.angle_alpha   90.00
_cell.angle_beta   90.00
_cell.angle_gamma   90.00
#
_symmetry.space_group_name_H-M   'P 1'
#
loop_
_entity.id
_entity.type
_entity.pdbx_description
1 polymer ?
#
loop_
_entity_poly.entity_id
_entity_poly.type
_entity_poly.pdbx_seq_one_letter_code
_entity_poly.pdbx_strand_id
1 'polypeptide(L)'
;MASTAGEPSRSTTTIVSSMRFYHVLKIDGYLNTLNAHHGRRPSFNSRPFPAGGRTWHISYRPTGSPHHPENNEFISFYLVLDDIVNDLAVNAQATFSLLDQEDKPVHKHRRTTRPNNFSASRDRAFGYERFIEREALERSEYLKDDCFAVGVNVHVVRGAPSRAVPPDSDMRRHLGDLLSSGEGADVAFRVGGETFAAHRLVLAARSPVLRAELYGPMREGTTTDAIRIDEMEAQVFEGLLVFVCTDTWPEMEPEDEAAMSQRAPACRVGQDAKIGSETPAADGAGDAARKRPGGGDAPAPAPADKRRRPEPPSSSGSRDRHRQARRPSPAEEKVRASHILIKHEGSRRKASWRDPEGVAISATTRDDAADLARALRDQIVSGERKFEDIAAENSDCNSAKRGGDLGSFGRGKMQKAFEKAAFALKVGDISDVVDTESGVHIIKRTG
;
A
#
# COMPACT_ATOMS: atom_id res chain seq x y z
N MET A 1 -30.79 26.97 25.53
CA MET A 1 -29.47 26.36 25.80
C MET A 1 -29.46 24.97 25.19
N ALA A 2 -28.43 24.70 24.38
CA ALA A 2 -27.93 23.41 23.87
C ALA A 2 -28.95 22.35 23.41
N SER A 3 -29.25 22.38 22.10
CA SER A 3 -29.68 21.17 21.36
C SER A 3 -28.40 20.39 21.02
N THR A 4 -28.25 19.21 21.62
CA THR A 4 -27.09 18.33 21.41
C THR A 4 -27.21 17.65 20.05
N ALA A 5 -26.29 17.99 19.14
CA ALA A 5 -26.13 17.32 17.86
C ALA A 5 -25.79 15.84 18.09
N GLY A 6 -26.59 14.94 17.50
CA GLY A 6 -26.28 13.52 17.42
C GLY A 6 -25.06 13.30 16.54
N GLU A 7 -24.05 12.60 17.07
CA GLU A 7 -22.92 12.11 16.27
C GLU A 7 -23.43 11.14 15.19
N PRO A 8 -23.05 11.32 13.92
CA PRO A 8 -23.36 10.34 12.90
C PRO A 8 -22.56 9.07 13.14
N SER A 9 -23.29 7.98 13.37
CA SER A 9 -22.77 6.61 13.46
C SER A 9 -21.92 6.29 12.22
N ARG A 10 -20.61 6.11 12.43
CA ARG A 10 -19.67 5.66 11.40
C ARG A 10 -19.88 4.17 11.13
N SER A 11 -20.80 3.86 10.21
CA SER A 11 -20.89 2.53 9.61
C SER A 11 -19.67 2.29 8.72
N THR A 12 -18.72 1.52 9.24
CA THR A 12 -17.54 1.09 8.48
C THR A 12 -17.85 -0.25 7.83
N THR A 13 -18.23 -0.26 6.55
CA THR A 13 -18.26 -1.50 5.77
C THR A 13 -16.89 -1.70 5.13
N THR A 14 -15.96 -2.28 5.88
CA THR A 14 -14.75 -2.84 5.27
C THR A 14 -15.15 -4.12 4.58
N ILE A 15 -15.15 -4.15 3.24
CA ILE A 15 -15.11 -5.42 2.52
C ILE A 15 -13.69 -5.98 2.69
N VAL A 16 -13.44 -6.58 3.85
CA VAL A 16 -12.32 -7.52 4.01
C VAL A 16 -12.68 -8.68 3.12
N SER A 17 -12.02 -8.83 1.97
CA SER A 17 -12.07 -10.08 1.20
C SER A 17 -11.41 -11.16 2.05
N SER A 18 -12.23 -11.75 2.91
CA SER A 18 -11.88 -12.72 3.92
C SER A 18 -12.14 -14.09 3.30
N MET A 19 -11.11 -14.69 2.73
CA MET A 19 -11.24 -16.02 2.15
C MET A 19 -10.91 -17.07 3.22
N ARG A 20 -11.88 -17.93 3.51
CA ARG A 20 -11.72 -19.11 4.39
C ARG A 20 -11.47 -20.32 3.52
N PHE A 21 -10.41 -21.05 3.83
CA PHE A 21 -10.04 -22.29 3.15
C PHE A 21 -10.08 -23.42 4.15
N TYR A 22 -10.66 -24.55 3.77
CA TYR A 22 -10.74 -25.74 4.61
C TYR A 22 -9.86 -26.83 4.01
N HIS A 23 -9.01 -27.42 4.85
CA HIS A 23 -8.14 -28.53 4.50
C HIS A 23 -8.29 -29.63 5.54
N VAL A 24 -8.32 -30.89 5.11
CA VAL A 24 -8.39 -32.05 6.02
C VAL A 24 -7.08 -32.81 5.95
N LEU A 25 -6.42 -32.95 7.09
CA LEU A 25 -5.27 -33.83 7.25
C LEU A 25 -5.73 -35.15 7.84
N LYS A 26 -5.65 -36.23 7.05
CA LYS A 26 -5.86 -37.60 7.52
C LYS A 26 -4.51 -38.21 7.89
N ILE A 27 -4.41 -38.73 9.11
CA ILE A 27 -3.26 -39.48 9.59
C ILE A 27 -3.64 -40.95 9.52
N ASP A 28 -2.92 -41.71 8.70
CA ASP A 28 -3.04 -43.15 8.55
C ASP A 28 -1.74 -43.78 9.09
N GLY A 29 -1.88 -44.76 9.98
CA GLY A 29 -0.75 -45.37 10.66
C GLY A 29 -0.23 -44.57 11.86
N TYR A 30 -1.12 -44.03 12.71
CA TYR A 30 -0.76 -43.21 13.87
C TYR A 30 0.32 -43.84 14.76
N LEU A 31 0.22 -45.12 15.09
CA LEU A 31 1.21 -45.83 15.92
C LEU A 31 2.61 -45.84 15.28
N ASN A 32 2.70 -45.90 13.95
CA ASN A 32 3.99 -45.83 13.25
C ASN A 32 4.63 -44.45 13.39
N THR A 33 3.83 -43.39 13.51
CA THR A 33 4.34 -42.02 13.68
C THR A 33 5.00 -41.81 15.04
N LEU A 34 4.65 -42.60 16.05
CA LEU A 34 5.27 -42.56 17.38
C LEU A 34 6.66 -43.21 17.42
N ASN A 35 6.89 -44.22 16.59
CA ASN A 35 8.10 -45.06 16.60
C ASN A 35 9.18 -44.61 15.61
N ALA A 36 8.96 -43.51 14.89
CA ALA A 36 9.89 -43.03 13.87
C ALA A 36 11.12 -42.35 14.51
N HIS A 37 12.24 -43.10 14.49
CA HIS A 37 13.64 -42.72 14.70
C HIS A 37 14.17 -42.67 16.14
N HIS A 38 15.17 -43.53 16.38
CA HIS A 38 16.11 -43.56 17.50
C HIS A 38 16.53 -42.15 17.97
N GLY A 39 15.88 -41.62 19.01
CA GLY A 39 16.33 -40.46 19.77
C GLY A 39 15.99 -39.07 19.19
N ARG A 40 15.26 -38.95 18.07
CA ARG A 40 14.74 -37.66 17.58
C ARG A 40 13.22 -37.67 17.56
N ARG A 41 12.58 -36.67 18.16
CA ARG A 41 11.11 -36.50 18.10
C ARG A 41 10.70 -36.23 16.64
N PRO A 42 9.94 -37.13 15.99
CA PRO A 42 9.61 -36.99 14.59
C PRO A 42 8.58 -35.88 14.36
N SER A 43 8.71 -35.20 13.21
CA SER A 43 7.69 -34.27 12.69
C SER A 43 7.33 -34.67 11.27
N PHE A 44 6.04 -34.66 10.95
CA PHE A 44 5.52 -35.04 9.65
C PHE A 44 4.80 -33.84 9.04
N ASN A 45 5.03 -33.60 7.74
CA ASN A 45 4.41 -32.48 7.05
C ASN A 45 3.35 -33.01 6.07
N SER A 46 2.21 -32.32 6.01
CA SER A 46 1.23 -32.56 4.95
C SER A 46 1.81 -32.21 3.59
N ARG A 47 1.13 -32.62 2.51
CA ARG A 47 1.39 -32.01 1.21
C ARG A 47 1.08 -30.51 1.28
N PRO A 48 1.87 -29.66 0.61
CA PRO A 48 1.53 -28.26 0.47
C PRO A 48 0.17 -28.07 -0.21
N PHE A 49 -0.60 -27.08 0.23
CA PHE A 49 -1.90 -26.75 -0.32
C PHE A 49 -2.07 -25.22 -0.45
N PRO A 50 -2.78 -24.76 -1.50
CA PRO A 50 -3.01 -23.34 -1.70
C PRO A 50 -4.13 -22.81 -0.80
N ALA A 51 -3.91 -21.68 -0.13
CA ALA A 51 -4.93 -20.93 0.60
C ALA A 51 -4.60 -19.42 0.57
N GLY A 52 -5.56 -18.60 0.16
CA GLY A 52 -5.46 -17.14 0.17
C GLY A 52 -4.46 -16.54 -0.82
N GLY A 53 -4.07 -17.31 -1.84
CA GLY A 53 -2.99 -16.96 -2.78
C GLY A 53 -1.59 -17.20 -2.22
N ARG A 54 -1.48 -18.08 -1.22
CA ARG A 54 -0.24 -18.51 -0.57
C ARG A 54 -0.18 -20.03 -0.49
N THR A 55 1.03 -20.58 -0.38
CA THR A 55 1.25 -22.02 -0.20
C THR A 55 1.50 -22.34 1.27
N TRP A 56 0.80 -23.34 1.79
CA TRP A 56 0.88 -23.74 3.19
C TRP A 56 1.02 -25.25 3.33
N HIS A 57 1.61 -25.71 4.43
CA HIS A 57 1.48 -27.10 4.86
C HIS A 57 1.15 -27.17 6.36
N ILE A 58 0.70 -28.33 6.81
CA ILE A 58 0.46 -28.62 8.22
C ILE A 58 1.63 -29.45 8.73
N SER A 59 2.27 -29.01 9.81
CA SER A 59 3.26 -29.79 10.54
C SER A 59 2.59 -30.50 11.72
N TYR A 60 2.60 -31.83 11.68
CA TYR A 60 2.10 -32.75 12.68
C TYR A 60 3.26 -33.30 13.51
N ARG A 61 3.15 -33.21 14.85
CA ARG A 61 4.16 -33.74 15.78
C ARG A 61 3.48 -34.65 16.80
N PRO A 62 3.63 -35.98 16.68
CA PRO A 62 2.94 -36.93 17.56
C PRO A 62 3.46 -36.90 19.01
N THR A 63 4.70 -36.43 19.23
CA THR A 63 5.39 -36.40 20.54
C THR A 63 5.77 -34.99 21.00
N GLY A 64 4.99 -33.99 20.58
CA GLY A 64 5.23 -32.59 20.95
C GLY A 64 6.39 -31.93 20.20
N SER A 65 6.68 -30.67 20.53
CA SER A 65 7.83 -29.95 19.98
C SER A 65 9.14 -30.46 20.57
N PRO A 66 10.24 -30.54 19.79
CA PRO A 66 11.57 -30.78 20.35
C PRO A 66 12.08 -29.62 21.21
N HIS A 67 11.53 -28.40 21.03
CA HIS A 67 11.92 -27.21 21.80
C HIS A 67 11.30 -27.15 23.21
N HIS A 68 10.28 -27.97 23.46
CA HIS A 68 9.52 -28.00 24.72
C HIS A 68 9.37 -29.45 25.19
N PRO A 69 10.45 -30.04 25.74
CA PRO A 69 10.46 -31.45 26.11
C PRO A 69 9.37 -31.84 27.11
N GLU A 70 8.93 -30.90 27.94
CA GLU A 70 7.84 -31.02 28.93
C GLU A 70 6.46 -31.28 28.31
N ASN A 71 6.26 -30.97 27.03
CA ASN A 71 4.98 -31.16 26.33
C ASN A 71 4.93 -32.47 25.52
N ASN A 72 5.78 -33.46 25.85
CA ASN A 72 5.90 -34.70 25.08
C ASN A 72 4.63 -35.56 25.07
N GLU A 73 3.78 -35.44 26.08
CA GLU A 73 2.50 -36.13 26.22
C GLU A 73 1.41 -35.59 25.28
N PHE A 74 1.66 -34.43 24.64
CA PHE A 74 0.73 -33.81 23.71
C PHE A 74 1.07 -34.11 22.26
N ILE A 75 0.03 -34.21 21.46
CA ILE A 75 0.11 -34.10 20.01
C ILE A 75 0.03 -32.61 19.64
N SER A 76 0.90 -32.17 18.74
CA SER A 76 0.95 -30.78 18.27
C SER A 76 0.65 -30.66 16.78
N PHE A 77 0.01 -29.54 16.42
CA PHE A 77 -0.24 -29.16 15.02
C PHE A 77 0.13 -27.70 14.79
N TYR A 78 0.79 -27.44 13.68
CA TYR A 78 1.15 -26.10 13.23
C TYR A 78 0.75 -25.91 11.78
N LEU A 79 0.23 -24.73 11.45
CA LEU A 79 0.14 -24.27 10.07
C LEU A 79 1.48 -23.61 9.75
N VAL A 80 2.04 -23.91 8.59
CA VAL A 80 3.34 -23.39 8.16
C VAL A 80 3.19 -22.74 6.80
N LEU A 81 3.76 -21.55 6.65
CA LEU A 81 3.80 -20.83 5.37
C LEU A 81 5.04 -21.25 4.59
N ASP A 82 4.84 -21.81 3.39
CA ASP A 82 5.93 -22.26 2.51
C ASP A 82 6.53 -21.13 1.67
N ASP A 83 5.75 -20.10 1.37
CA ASP A 83 6.19 -19.01 0.51
C ASP A 83 7.35 -18.21 1.15
N ILE A 84 8.40 -17.95 0.37
CA ILE A 84 9.43 -16.95 0.69
C ILE A 84 8.90 -15.57 0.28
N VAL A 85 8.14 -14.93 1.16
CA VAL A 85 7.58 -13.60 0.90
C VAL A 85 8.58 -12.51 1.33
N ASN A 86 9.04 -11.70 0.38
CA ASN A 86 10.06 -10.66 0.65
C ASN A 86 9.48 -9.32 1.13
N ASP A 87 8.20 -8.99 0.89
CA ASP A 87 7.74 -7.60 1.07
C ASP A 87 6.32 -7.39 1.65
N LEU A 88 5.52 -8.44 1.90
CA LEU A 88 4.13 -8.28 2.39
C LEU A 88 3.86 -9.18 3.59
N ALA A 89 3.54 -8.57 4.73
CA ALA A 89 3.14 -9.27 5.94
C ALA A 89 2.00 -10.27 5.64
N VAL A 90 2.26 -11.56 5.84
CA VAL A 90 1.27 -12.62 5.67
C VAL A 90 0.58 -12.87 7.00
N ASN A 91 -0.53 -12.17 7.22
CA ASN A 91 -1.37 -12.41 8.38
C ASN A 91 -2.38 -13.52 8.09
N ALA A 92 -2.44 -14.53 8.95
CA ALA A 92 -3.48 -15.55 8.87
C ALA A 92 -3.92 -16.00 10.26
N GLN A 93 -5.13 -16.55 10.34
CA GLN A 93 -5.67 -17.23 11.50
C GLN A 93 -5.95 -18.68 11.11
N ALA A 94 -5.53 -19.62 11.95
CA ALA A 94 -5.76 -21.05 11.74
C ALA A 94 -6.69 -21.60 12.82
N THR A 95 -7.70 -22.37 12.42
CA THR A 95 -8.53 -23.14 13.34
C THR A 95 -8.34 -24.62 13.08
N PHE A 96 -7.85 -25.34 14.08
CA PHE A 96 -7.66 -26.78 14.08
C PHE A 96 -8.81 -27.43 14.83
N SER A 97 -9.40 -28.48 14.26
CA SER A 97 -10.45 -29.27 14.88
C SER A 97 -10.16 -30.75 14.66
N LEU A 98 -10.20 -31.55 15.73
CA LEU A 98 -10.31 -33.00 15.58
C LEU A 98 -11.62 -33.31 14.86
N LEU A 99 -11.61 -34.29 13.96
CA LEU A 99 -12.81 -34.71 13.24
C LEU A 99 -13.33 -36.03 13.79
N ASP A 100 -14.65 -36.19 13.77
CA ASP A 100 -15.30 -37.48 14.01
C ASP A 100 -15.27 -38.37 12.75
N GLN A 101 -15.89 -39.55 12.85
CA GLN A 101 -15.95 -40.52 11.76
C GLN A 101 -16.79 -40.06 10.55
N GLU A 102 -17.57 -38.98 10.71
CA GLU A 102 -18.35 -38.33 9.64
C GLU A 102 -17.64 -37.08 9.08
N ASP A 103 -16.34 -36.92 9.36
CA ASP A 103 -15.51 -35.77 9.01
C ASP A 103 -16.04 -34.43 9.60
N LYS A 104 -16.83 -34.48 10.69
CA LYS A 104 -17.38 -33.28 11.37
C LYS A 104 -16.47 -32.80 12.51
N PRO A 105 -16.31 -31.48 12.69
CA PRO A 105 -15.50 -30.92 13.78
C PRO A 105 -16.01 -31.25 15.19
N VAL A 106 -15.15 -31.85 16.02
CA VAL A 106 -15.40 -32.09 17.44
C VAL A 106 -15.16 -30.80 18.25
N HIS A 107 -16.23 -30.22 18.78
CA HIS A 107 -16.17 -28.92 19.49
C HIS A 107 -15.18 -28.88 20.66
N LYS A 108 -15.06 -29.97 21.43
CA LYS A 108 -14.13 -30.06 22.57
C LYS A 108 -12.66 -29.93 22.16
N HIS A 109 -12.32 -30.41 20.97
CA HIS A 109 -10.96 -30.45 20.44
C HIS A 109 -10.80 -29.48 19.25
N ARG A 110 -11.41 -28.29 19.39
CA ARG A 110 -11.30 -27.18 18.44
C ARG A 110 -10.49 -26.05 19.07
N ARG A 111 -9.48 -25.56 18.36
CA ARG A 111 -8.63 -24.44 18.80
C ARG A 111 -8.36 -23.47 17.63
N THR A 112 -8.48 -22.17 17.89
CA THR A 112 -8.31 -21.10 16.90
C THR A 112 -7.24 -20.12 17.32
N THR A 113 -6.18 -20.00 16.51
CA THR A 113 -5.09 -19.07 16.80
C THR A 113 -5.59 -17.63 16.76
N ARG A 114 -4.84 -16.69 17.32
CA ARG A 114 -5.00 -15.29 16.95
C ARG A 114 -4.55 -15.10 15.48
N PRO A 115 -4.96 -14.01 14.80
CA PRO A 115 -4.32 -13.61 13.56
C PRO A 115 -2.83 -13.39 13.82
N ASN A 116 -1.97 -14.18 13.18
CA ASN A 116 -0.53 -14.15 13.35
C ASN A 116 0.13 -13.74 12.05
N ASN A 117 1.23 -13.00 12.15
CA ASN A 117 2.08 -12.66 11.02
C ASN A 117 3.08 -13.81 10.75
N PHE A 118 2.73 -14.69 9.82
CA PHE A 118 3.53 -15.86 9.44
C PHE A 118 4.87 -15.49 8.81
N SER A 119 4.96 -14.36 8.11
CA SER A 119 6.23 -13.87 7.53
C SER A 119 7.19 -13.27 8.56
N ALA A 120 6.71 -12.86 9.73
CA ALA A 120 7.55 -12.31 10.80
C ALA A 120 8.10 -13.38 11.75
N SER A 121 7.53 -14.59 11.73
CA SER A 121 8.00 -15.71 12.54
C SER A 121 9.18 -16.41 11.88
N ARG A 122 10.23 -16.70 12.66
CA ARG A 122 11.44 -17.42 12.19
C ARG A 122 11.09 -18.78 11.56
N ASP A 123 10.20 -19.51 12.22
CA ASP A 123 9.77 -20.84 11.77
C ASP A 123 8.60 -20.78 10.80
N ARG A 124 8.08 -19.57 10.52
CA ARG A 124 6.88 -19.33 9.70
C ARG A 124 5.70 -20.22 10.07
N ALA A 125 5.64 -20.61 11.35
CA ALA A 125 4.74 -21.63 11.87
C ALA A 125 3.98 -21.11 13.08
N PHE A 126 2.66 -21.31 13.08
CA PHE A 126 1.80 -21.02 14.23
C PHE A 126 0.76 -22.11 14.39
N GLY A 127 0.48 -22.47 15.64
CA GLY A 127 -0.46 -23.53 15.95
C GLY A 127 -0.55 -23.82 17.44
N TYR A 128 -0.76 -25.08 17.78
CA TYR A 128 -0.97 -25.53 19.15
C TYR A 128 -0.02 -26.65 19.49
N GLU A 129 0.86 -26.34 20.43
CA GLU A 129 1.74 -27.31 21.04
C GLU A 129 0.97 -28.35 21.86
N ARG A 130 0.02 -27.89 22.68
CA ARG A 130 -0.83 -28.75 23.52
C ARG A 130 -2.23 -28.88 22.90
N PHE A 131 -2.31 -29.44 21.68
CA PHE A 131 -3.59 -29.55 20.97
C PHE A 131 -4.52 -30.57 21.66
N ILE A 132 -4.05 -31.81 21.78
CA ILE A 132 -4.73 -32.92 22.48
C ILE A 132 -3.68 -33.78 23.21
N GLU A 133 -4.02 -34.25 24.41
CA GLU A 133 -3.22 -35.26 25.12
C GLU A 133 -3.27 -36.57 24.34
N ARG A 134 -2.12 -37.21 24.17
CA ARG A 134 -2.00 -38.45 23.42
C ARG A 134 -2.87 -39.55 24.01
N GLU A 135 -2.82 -39.75 25.32
CA GLU A 135 -3.64 -40.73 26.02
C GLU A 135 -5.15 -40.44 25.84
N ALA A 136 -5.54 -39.17 25.76
CA ALA A 136 -6.92 -38.78 25.53
C ALA A 136 -7.38 -39.09 24.09
N LEU A 137 -6.51 -38.94 23.09
CA LEU A 137 -6.80 -39.39 21.72
C LEU A 137 -6.92 -40.91 21.65
N GLU A 138 -5.98 -41.63 22.26
CA GLU A 138 -5.92 -43.10 22.24
C GLU A 138 -7.11 -43.76 22.94
N ARG A 139 -7.69 -43.10 23.94
CA ARG A 139 -8.92 -43.55 24.62
C ARG A 139 -10.22 -43.07 23.94
N SER A 140 -10.12 -42.23 22.91
CA SER A 140 -11.28 -41.65 22.24
C SER A 140 -11.80 -42.54 21.10
N GLU A 141 -13.05 -42.31 20.70
CA GLU A 141 -13.65 -42.92 19.50
C GLU A 141 -13.14 -42.32 18.17
N TYR A 142 -12.31 -41.27 18.24
CA TYR A 142 -11.82 -40.53 17.08
C TYR A 142 -10.58 -41.17 16.45
N LEU A 143 -9.83 -41.97 17.22
CA LEU A 143 -8.78 -42.83 16.70
C LEU A 143 -9.40 -44.20 16.41
N LYS A 144 -9.53 -44.53 15.11
CA LYS A 144 -10.12 -45.80 14.68
C LYS A 144 -9.27 -46.42 13.59
N ASP A 145 -9.03 -47.72 13.69
CA ASP A 145 -8.21 -48.47 12.72
C ASP A 145 -6.83 -47.81 12.48
N ASP A 146 -6.20 -47.34 13.57
CA ASP A 146 -4.93 -46.59 13.56
C ASP A 146 -4.95 -45.27 12.76
N CYS A 147 -6.15 -44.73 12.53
CA CYS A 147 -6.38 -43.52 11.75
C CYS A 147 -7.15 -42.45 12.54
N PHE A 148 -6.83 -41.19 12.30
CA PHE A 148 -7.62 -40.05 12.76
C PHE A 148 -7.46 -38.86 11.81
N ALA A 149 -8.34 -37.86 11.91
CA ALA A 149 -8.30 -36.70 11.02
C ALA A 149 -8.41 -35.37 11.77
N VAL A 150 -7.77 -34.35 11.21
CA VAL A 150 -7.83 -32.96 11.69
C VAL A 150 -8.25 -32.05 10.55
N GLY A 151 -9.33 -31.31 10.78
CA GLY A 151 -9.78 -30.24 9.90
C GLY A 151 -9.08 -28.93 10.26
N VAL A 152 -8.59 -28.24 9.25
CA VAL A 152 -7.89 -26.96 9.38
C VAL A 152 -8.58 -25.91 8.54
N ASN A 153 -9.17 -24.91 9.21
CA ASN A 153 -9.67 -23.71 8.54
C ASN A 153 -8.60 -22.63 8.58
N VAL A 154 -8.13 -22.23 7.40
CA VAL A 154 -7.18 -21.13 7.20
C VAL A 154 -7.93 -19.89 6.76
N HIS A 155 -7.83 -18.83 7.55
CA HIS A 155 -8.36 -17.51 7.24
C HIS A 155 -7.19 -16.58 6.97
N VAL A 156 -6.93 -16.26 5.70
CA VAL A 156 -5.85 -15.35 5.33
C VAL A 156 -6.38 -13.92 5.41
N VAL A 157 -5.78 -13.13 6.29
CA VAL A 157 -6.10 -11.72 6.46
C VAL A 157 -5.21 -10.93 5.52
N ARG A 158 -5.76 -10.53 4.37
CA ARG A 158 -5.09 -9.52 3.54
C ARG A 158 -5.17 -8.19 4.26
N GLY A 159 -4.05 -7.78 4.84
CA GLY A 159 -3.89 -6.40 5.28
C GLY A 159 -3.99 -5.53 4.04
N ALA A 160 -5.09 -4.78 3.91
CA ALA A 160 -5.01 -3.56 3.12
C ALA A 160 -3.86 -2.74 3.73
N PRO A 161 -2.95 -2.16 2.93
CA PRO A 161 -2.01 -1.19 3.49
C PRO A 161 -2.85 -0.16 4.25
N SER A 162 -2.51 0.08 5.52
CA SER A 162 -3.10 1.15 6.32
C SER A 162 -2.66 2.48 5.71
N ARG A 163 -3.23 2.82 4.56
CA ARG A 163 -3.28 4.17 4.07
C ARG A 163 -4.34 4.82 4.93
N ALA A 164 -4.02 5.94 5.58
CA ALA A 164 -5.07 6.86 6.01
C ALA A 164 -5.91 7.14 4.77
N VAL A 165 -7.07 6.49 4.67
CA VAL A 165 -8.02 6.75 3.60
C VAL A 165 -8.57 8.13 3.96
N PRO A 166 -8.28 9.18 3.17
CA PRO A 166 -8.96 10.45 3.38
C PRO A 166 -10.46 10.16 3.34
N PRO A 167 -11.27 10.81 4.20
CA PRO A 167 -12.72 10.59 4.20
C PRO A 167 -13.23 10.70 2.76
N ASP A 168 -14.21 9.85 2.42
CA ASP A 168 -14.86 9.92 1.13
C ASP A 168 -15.29 11.37 0.85
N SER A 169 -15.16 11.79 -0.40
CA SER A 169 -15.43 13.18 -0.74
C SER A 169 -16.91 13.50 -0.57
N ASP A 170 -17.22 14.31 0.44
CA ASP A 170 -18.56 14.88 0.67
C ASP A 170 -18.93 15.99 -0.33
N MET A 171 -18.13 16.18 -1.40
CA MET A 171 -18.35 17.23 -2.40
C MET A 171 -19.72 17.12 -3.07
N ARG A 172 -20.21 15.89 -3.30
CA ARG A 172 -21.56 15.66 -3.85
C ARG A 172 -22.64 16.24 -2.95
N ARG A 173 -22.55 15.99 -1.64
CA ARG A 173 -23.49 16.51 -0.64
C ARG A 173 -23.43 18.03 -0.59
N HIS A 174 -22.23 18.60 -0.50
CA HIS A 174 -22.06 20.06 -0.43
C HIS A 174 -22.57 20.78 -1.70
N LEU A 175 -22.40 20.20 -2.89
CA LEU A 175 -22.97 20.75 -4.13
C LEU A 175 -24.49 20.60 -4.18
N GLY A 176 -25.04 19.50 -3.66
CA GLY A 176 -26.48 19.34 -3.48
C GLY A 176 -27.06 20.38 -2.53
N ASP A 177 -26.43 20.60 -1.37
CA ASP A 177 -26.84 21.59 -0.37
C ASP A 177 -26.83 23.02 -0.97
N LEU A 178 -25.82 23.35 -1.78
CA LEU A 178 -25.76 24.64 -2.49
C LEU A 178 -26.87 24.80 -3.52
N LEU A 179 -27.22 23.74 -4.26
CA LEU A 179 -28.33 23.76 -5.22
C LEU A 179 -29.66 23.93 -4.49
N SER A 180 -29.92 23.16 -3.44
CA SER A 180 -31.17 23.22 -2.67
C SER A 180 -31.36 24.51 -1.89
N SER A 181 -30.28 25.09 -1.35
CA SER A 181 -30.32 26.38 -0.65
C SER A 181 -30.39 27.60 -1.58
N GLY A 182 -29.96 27.45 -2.84
CA GLY A 182 -29.83 28.54 -3.80
C GLY A 182 -28.69 29.53 -3.48
N GLU A 183 -27.83 29.23 -2.51
CA GLU A 183 -26.75 30.13 -2.10
C GLU A 183 -25.73 30.32 -3.23
N GLY A 184 -25.47 31.58 -3.62
CA GLY A 184 -24.51 31.91 -4.67
C GLY A 184 -24.97 31.58 -6.10
N ALA A 185 -26.26 31.30 -6.32
CA ALA A 185 -26.81 31.08 -7.65
C ALA A 185 -26.65 32.33 -8.54
N ASP A 186 -26.17 32.13 -9.76
CA ASP A 186 -25.84 33.17 -10.75
C ASP A 186 -26.58 32.96 -12.08
N VAL A 187 -27.50 32.00 -12.14
CA VAL A 187 -28.44 31.78 -13.23
C VAL A 187 -29.77 31.26 -12.69
N ALA A 188 -30.85 31.61 -13.39
CA ALA A 188 -32.17 31.05 -13.15
C ALA A 188 -32.73 30.45 -14.45
N PHE A 189 -33.50 29.37 -14.34
CA PHE A 189 -34.20 28.74 -15.44
C PHE A 189 -35.71 28.77 -15.18
N ARG A 190 -36.52 29.00 -16.21
CA ARG A 190 -37.98 28.94 -16.11
C ARG A 190 -38.47 27.73 -16.89
N VAL A 191 -39.09 26.77 -16.21
CA VAL A 191 -39.49 25.47 -16.77
C VAL A 191 -40.87 25.12 -16.25
N GLY A 192 -41.84 24.87 -17.14
CA GLY A 192 -43.21 24.50 -16.74
C GLY A 192 -43.93 25.53 -15.83
N GLY A 193 -43.52 26.80 -15.84
CA GLY A 193 -44.03 27.85 -14.94
C GLY A 193 -43.28 27.97 -13.60
N GLU A 194 -42.37 27.05 -13.30
CA GLU A 194 -41.50 27.09 -12.13
C GLU A 194 -40.18 27.77 -12.45
N THR A 195 -39.50 28.29 -11.41
CA THR A 195 -38.19 28.94 -11.56
C THR A 195 -37.14 28.25 -10.70
N PHE A 196 -36.05 27.82 -11.32
CA PHE A 196 -34.96 27.08 -10.70
C PHE A 196 -33.69 27.92 -10.68
N ALA A 197 -33.16 28.23 -9.50
CA ALA A 197 -31.87 28.89 -9.34
C ALA A 197 -30.73 27.86 -9.39
N ALA A 198 -29.62 28.18 -10.07
CA ALA A 198 -28.49 27.28 -10.22
C ALA A 198 -27.17 28.03 -10.43
N HIS A 199 -26.08 27.27 -10.57
CA HIS A 199 -24.71 27.79 -10.66
C HIS A 199 -24.10 27.54 -12.05
N ARG A 200 -23.83 28.60 -12.81
CA ARG A 200 -23.35 28.55 -14.20
C ARG A 200 -22.10 27.71 -14.35
N LEU A 201 -21.14 27.86 -13.42
CA LEU A 201 -19.87 27.14 -13.47
C LEU A 201 -20.04 25.63 -13.30
N VAL A 202 -20.94 25.19 -12.41
CA VAL A 202 -21.20 23.76 -12.18
C VAL A 202 -21.88 23.17 -13.42
N LEU A 203 -22.92 23.83 -13.92
CA LEU A 203 -23.65 23.40 -15.11
C LEU A 203 -22.77 23.35 -16.37
N ALA A 204 -21.96 24.39 -16.59
CA ALA A 204 -21.06 24.47 -17.72
C ALA A 204 -19.89 23.47 -17.65
N ALA A 205 -19.42 23.13 -16.45
CA ALA A 205 -18.40 22.10 -16.29
C ALA A 205 -18.94 20.70 -16.58
N ARG A 206 -20.21 20.45 -16.28
CA ARG A 206 -20.84 19.12 -16.31
C ARG A 206 -21.67 18.85 -17.56
N SER A 207 -22.01 19.88 -18.34
CA SER A 207 -22.78 19.74 -19.58
C SER A 207 -22.22 20.66 -20.68
N PRO A 208 -21.67 20.11 -21.77
CA PRO A 208 -21.22 20.89 -22.92
C PRO A 208 -22.35 21.70 -23.58
N VAL A 209 -23.59 21.19 -23.53
CA VAL A 209 -24.78 21.88 -24.05
C VAL A 209 -25.08 23.11 -23.21
N LEU A 210 -25.17 22.97 -21.88
CA LEU A 210 -25.36 24.11 -20.99
C LEU A 210 -24.16 25.06 -21.02
N ARG A 211 -22.93 24.56 -21.23
CA ARG A 211 -21.75 25.41 -21.43
C ARG A 211 -21.87 26.29 -22.67
N ALA A 212 -22.33 25.73 -23.79
CA ALA A 212 -22.56 26.46 -25.02
C ALA A 212 -23.69 27.49 -24.86
N GLU A 213 -24.76 27.12 -24.16
CA GLU A 213 -25.88 28.04 -23.89
C GLU A 213 -25.47 29.18 -22.94
N LEU A 214 -24.70 28.88 -21.89
CA LEU A 214 -24.31 29.85 -20.87
C LEU A 214 -23.13 30.74 -21.31
N TYR A 215 -22.24 30.26 -22.16
CA TYR A 215 -20.98 30.95 -22.51
C TYR A 215 -20.71 31.06 -24.02
N GLY A 216 -21.60 30.58 -24.87
CA GLY A 216 -21.46 30.66 -26.33
C GLY A 216 -21.80 32.02 -26.92
N PRO A 217 -21.55 32.22 -28.23
CA PRO A 217 -21.80 33.48 -28.93
C PRO A 217 -23.29 33.82 -29.08
N MET A 218 -24.20 32.94 -28.66
CA MET A 218 -25.67 33.11 -28.71
C MET A 218 -26.22 33.89 -27.51
N ARG A 219 -25.45 34.87 -27.00
CA ARG A 219 -25.96 35.87 -26.06
C ARG A 219 -26.74 36.93 -26.83
N GLU A 220 -28.02 36.68 -27.07
CA GLU A 220 -28.93 37.80 -27.29
C GLU A 220 -28.94 38.67 -26.02
N GLY A 221 -28.85 39.98 -26.23
CA GLY A 221 -28.30 40.93 -25.27
C GLY A 221 -29.03 41.00 -23.93
N THR A 222 -28.24 41.30 -22.89
CA THR A 222 -28.64 41.93 -21.61
C THR A 222 -30.03 41.60 -21.10
N THR A 223 -30.13 40.64 -20.17
CA THR A 223 -30.64 40.86 -18.80
C THR A 223 -30.56 39.58 -17.99
N THR A 224 -30.45 39.78 -16.68
CA THR A 224 -31.04 39.06 -15.53
C THR A 224 -32.39 38.32 -15.74
N ASP A 225 -32.72 37.86 -16.94
CA ASP A 225 -33.92 37.09 -17.22
C ASP A 225 -33.62 35.58 -17.19
N ALA A 226 -34.50 34.84 -16.53
CA ALA A 226 -34.39 33.40 -16.41
C ALA A 226 -34.43 32.71 -17.80
N ILE A 227 -33.52 31.77 -18.03
CA ILE A 227 -33.43 30.99 -19.27
C ILE A 227 -34.67 30.09 -19.37
N ARG A 228 -35.46 30.23 -20.43
CA ARG A 228 -36.70 29.46 -20.61
C ARG A 228 -36.41 28.09 -21.20
N ILE A 229 -37.08 27.06 -20.68
CA ILE A 229 -37.07 25.72 -21.23
C ILE A 229 -38.52 25.28 -21.39
N ASP A 230 -38.99 25.24 -22.65
CA ASP A 230 -40.40 25.03 -22.97
C ASP A 230 -40.74 23.55 -23.22
N GLU A 231 -39.77 22.71 -23.58
CA GLU A 231 -39.97 21.29 -23.96
C GLU A 231 -39.73 20.29 -22.80
N MET A 232 -39.66 20.75 -21.55
CA MET A 232 -39.37 19.90 -20.40
C MET A 232 -40.31 20.18 -19.23
N GLU A 233 -40.75 19.12 -18.55
CA GLU A 233 -41.52 19.21 -17.32
C GLU A 233 -40.63 19.65 -16.15
N ALA A 234 -41.20 20.40 -15.21
CA ALA A 234 -40.47 20.97 -14.09
C ALA A 234 -39.80 19.89 -13.22
N GLN A 235 -40.49 18.78 -12.93
CA GLN A 235 -39.93 17.67 -12.14
C GLN A 235 -38.74 16.99 -12.84
N VAL A 236 -38.80 16.83 -14.16
CA VAL A 236 -37.71 16.25 -14.95
C VAL A 236 -36.49 17.16 -14.91
N PHE A 237 -36.71 18.47 -15.01
CA PHE A 237 -35.63 19.44 -14.96
C PHE A 237 -35.00 19.56 -13.57
N GLU A 238 -35.80 19.48 -12.51
CA GLU A 238 -35.29 19.40 -11.14
C GLU A 238 -34.39 18.17 -10.97
N GLY A 239 -34.84 17.00 -11.42
CA GLY A 239 -34.04 15.76 -11.42
C GLY A 239 -32.75 15.90 -12.21
N LEU A 240 -32.79 16.59 -13.36
CA LEU A 240 -31.60 16.90 -14.16
C LEU A 240 -30.61 17.80 -13.40
N LEU A 241 -31.08 18.86 -12.73
CA LEU A 241 -30.22 19.75 -11.95
C LEU A 241 -29.56 19.02 -10.78
N VAL A 242 -30.34 18.20 -10.06
CA VAL A 242 -29.82 17.35 -8.98
C VAL A 242 -28.75 16.41 -9.56
N PHE A 243 -29.06 15.69 -10.63
CA PHE A 243 -28.10 14.78 -11.27
C PHE A 243 -26.82 15.50 -11.72
N VAL A 244 -26.92 16.67 -12.35
CA VAL A 244 -25.75 17.43 -12.80
C VAL A 244 -24.87 17.89 -11.63
N CYS A 245 -25.46 18.21 -10.48
CA CYS A 245 -24.74 18.67 -9.29
C CYS A 245 -24.20 17.53 -8.41
N THR A 246 -24.94 16.41 -8.30
CA THR A 246 -24.68 15.34 -7.32
C THR A 246 -24.39 13.98 -7.94
N ASP A 247 -24.43 13.83 -9.27
CA ASP A 247 -24.49 12.58 -10.06
C ASP A 247 -25.45 11.53 -9.50
N THR A 248 -26.54 11.96 -8.85
CA THR A 248 -27.62 11.09 -8.36
C THR A 248 -28.95 11.52 -8.95
N TRP A 249 -29.76 10.56 -9.37
CA TRP A 249 -31.15 10.82 -9.74
C TRP A 249 -32.02 10.71 -8.48
N PRO A 250 -32.95 11.65 -8.22
CA PRO A 250 -33.88 11.50 -7.10
C PRO A 250 -34.78 10.26 -7.27
N GLU A 251 -35.08 9.57 -6.17
CA GLU A 251 -36.03 8.44 -6.20
C GLU A 251 -37.42 8.97 -6.61
N MET A 252 -38.01 8.38 -7.65
CA MET A 252 -39.33 8.74 -8.17
C MET A 252 -40.31 7.60 -7.95
N GLU A 253 -41.61 7.93 -7.89
CA GLU A 253 -42.67 6.94 -7.81
C GLU A 253 -42.68 6.03 -9.07
N PRO A 254 -42.94 4.72 -8.93
CA PRO A 254 -42.75 3.73 -9.99
C PRO A 254 -43.65 3.91 -11.23
N GLU A 255 -44.70 4.74 -11.14
CA GLU A 255 -45.57 5.06 -12.28
C GLU A 255 -44.90 6.04 -13.28
N ASP A 256 -43.95 6.86 -12.81
CA ASP A 256 -43.24 7.87 -13.62
C ASP A 256 -41.91 7.34 -14.22
N GLU A 257 -41.36 6.23 -13.70
CA GLU A 257 -40.13 5.59 -14.22
C GLU A 257 -40.28 5.08 -15.65
N ALA A 258 -41.45 4.56 -16.01
CA ALA A 258 -41.70 3.93 -17.32
C ALA A 258 -41.80 4.97 -18.46
N ALA A 259 -42.29 6.18 -18.17
CA ALA A 259 -42.35 7.29 -19.11
C ALA A 259 -40.96 7.91 -19.36
N MET A 260 -40.10 7.96 -18.33
CA MET A 260 -38.75 8.52 -18.44
C MET A 260 -37.69 7.55 -18.98
N SER A 261 -37.78 6.25 -18.69
CA SER A 261 -36.84 5.25 -19.26
C SER A 261 -36.90 5.17 -20.79
N GLN A 262 -38.02 5.54 -21.40
CA GLN A 262 -38.16 5.61 -22.87
C GLN A 262 -37.46 6.84 -23.48
N ARG A 263 -37.12 7.86 -22.68
CA ARG A 263 -36.40 9.08 -23.10
C ARG A 263 -34.93 9.11 -22.65
N ALA A 264 -34.52 8.20 -21.76
CA ALA A 264 -33.15 8.09 -21.25
C ALA A 264 -32.04 7.79 -22.28
N PRO A 265 -32.26 7.18 -23.47
CA PRO A 265 -31.17 7.01 -24.43
C PRO A 265 -30.70 8.33 -25.08
N ALA A 266 -31.53 9.38 -25.08
CA ALA A 266 -31.17 10.67 -25.66
C ALA A 266 -30.24 11.51 -24.76
N CYS A 267 -30.18 11.23 -23.46
CA CYS A 267 -29.30 11.95 -22.53
C CYS A 267 -27.91 11.32 -22.35
N ARG A 268 -27.62 10.18 -23.02
CA ARG A 268 -26.28 9.56 -22.99
C ARG A 268 -25.27 10.13 -23.99
N VAL A 269 -25.71 10.98 -24.92
CA VAL A 269 -24.83 11.79 -25.78
C VAL A 269 -25.58 13.09 -26.02
N GLY A 270 -24.97 14.24 -25.71
CA GLY A 270 -25.54 15.56 -25.97
C GLY A 270 -25.65 15.88 -27.46
N GLN A 271 -26.58 15.24 -28.15
CA GLN A 271 -27.01 15.58 -29.50
C GLN A 271 -28.55 15.46 -29.54
N ASP A 272 -29.19 16.54 -30.00
CA ASP A 272 -30.58 16.61 -30.47
C ASP A 272 -31.70 16.99 -29.48
N ALA A 273 -31.47 17.99 -28.61
CA ALA A 273 -32.57 18.88 -28.18
C ALA A 273 -32.59 20.09 -29.12
N LYS A 274 -33.52 20.12 -30.08
CA LYS A 274 -33.78 21.28 -30.94
C LYS A 274 -34.68 22.26 -30.18
N ILE A 275 -34.14 23.38 -29.74
CA ILE A 275 -34.94 24.50 -29.25
C ILE A 275 -35.21 25.41 -30.45
N GLY A 276 -36.44 25.37 -30.96
CA GLY A 276 -36.86 26.17 -32.11
C GLY A 276 -37.04 27.64 -31.74
N SER A 277 -36.40 28.54 -32.49
CA SER A 277 -36.77 29.95 -32.55
C SER A 277 -37.70 30.18 -33.73
N GLU A 278 -38.98 30.44 -33.47
CA GLU A 278 -39.85 31.11 -34.44
C GLU A 278 -40.26 32.47 -33.86
N THR A 279 -39.85 33.53 -34.55
CA THR A 279 -40.17 34.92 -34.24
C THR A 279 -41.49 35.29 -34.90
N PRO A 280 -42.38 36.09 -34.26
CA PRO A 280 -43.50 36.71 -34.96
C PRO A 280 -43.00 37.89 -35.81
N ALA A 281 -43.59 38.04 -36.99
CA ALA A 281 -43.36 39.14 -37.91
C ALA A 281 -43.75 40.51 -37.32
N ALA A 282 -42.91 41.52 -37.55
CA ALA A 282 -43.34 42.93 -37.69
C ALA A 282 -42.24 43.76 -38.39
N ASP A 283 -42.59 44.22 -39.59
CA ASP A 283 -42.43 45.56 -40.16
C ASP A 283 -41.13 46.37 -40.00
N GLY A 284 -40.64 46.83 -41.16
CA GLY A 284 -40.39 48.27 -41.34
C GLY A 284 -38.93 48.72 -41.51
N ALA A 285 -38.51 48.80 -42.78
CA ALA A 285 -37.74 49.88 -43.42
C ALA A 285 -36.54 50.53 -42.69
N GLY A 286 -35.38 50.56 -43.37
CA GLY A 286 -34.32 51.52 -43.03
C GLY A 286 -32.96 51.27 -43.67
N ASP A 287 -32.84 51.69 -44.92
CA ASP A 287 -31.62 51.79 -45.75
C ASP A 287 -30.48 52.61 -45.08
N ALA A 288 -29.23 52.16 -45.22
CA ALA A 288 -28.06 53.01 -45.51
C ALA A 288 -26.73 52.24 -45.44
N ALA A 289 -26.04 52.23 -46.58
CA ALA A 289 -24.70 51.71 -46.78
C ALA A 289 -23.58 52.54 -46.10
N ARG A 290 -22.40 51.90 -46.07
CA ARG A 290 -21.06 52.48 -46.37
C ARG A 290 -20.20 52.97 -45.19
N LYS A 291 -19.11 52.23 -44.90
CA LYS A 291 -17.70 52.58 -45.23
C LYS A 291 -16.69 51.93 -44.25
N ARG A 292 -15.66 51.29 -44.82
CA ARG A 292 -14.32 51.11 -44.23
C ARG A 292 -13.56 52.46 -44.19
N PRO A 293 -12.60 52.64 -43.28
CA PRO A 293 -11.17 52.39 -43.58
C PRO A 293 -10.47 51.57 -42.46
N GLY A 294 -9.43 50.74 -42.72
CA GLY A 294 -8.02 51.12 -42.95
C GLY A 294 -7.42 51.73 -41.66
N GLY A 295 -6.33 51.28 -41.05
CA GLY A 295 -5.24 50.32 -41.29
C GLY A 295 -4.15 50.60 -40.24
N GLY A 296 -3.17 49.70 -40.06
CA GLY A 296 -1.93 50.02 -39.32
C GLY A 296 -1.49 48.96 -38.32
N ASP A 297 -0.74 47.97 -38.80
CA ASP A 297 0.14 47.12 -38.00
C ASP A 297 1.46 47.84 -37.69
N ALA A 298 1.93 47.74 -36.44
CA ALA A 298 3.33 47.91 -36.06
C ALA A 298 3.61 47.15 -34.74
N PRO A 299 4.85 46.68 -34.51
CA PRO A 299 5.11 45.38 -33.89
C PRO A 299 5.52 45.42 -32.40
N ALA A 300 5.56 44.21 -31.83
CA ALA A 300 5.86 43.88 -30.43
C ALA A 300 7.25 44.32 -29.92
N PRO A 301 7.40 44.61 -28.61
CA PRO A 301 8.69 44.73 -27.95
C PRO A 301 9.14 43.45 -27.22
N ALA A 302 10.46 43.25 -27.23
CA ALA A 302 11.22 42.16 -26.62
C ALA A 302 11.33 42.25 -25.07
N PRO A 303 11.72 41.16 -24.36
CA PRO A 303 11.79 41.15 -22.90
C PRO A 303 13.15 41.58 -22.34
N ALA A 304 13.12 42.19 -21.14
CA ALA A 304 14.26 42.72 -20.41
C ALA A 304 14.89 41.73 -19.40
N ASP A 305 16.22 41.64 -19.51
CA ASP A 305 17.27 41.76 -18.49
C ASP A 305 17.40 40.79 -17.29
N LYS A 306 18.55 40.09 -17.26
CA LYS A 306 19.07 39.26 -16.16
C LYS A 306 20.16 40.02 -15.41
N ARG A 307 19.93 40.38 -14.16
CA ARG A 307 20.96 40.97 -13.28
C ARG A 307 21.90 39.89 -12.70
N ARG A 308 23.18 39.95 -13.07
CA ARG A 308 24.34 39.44 -12.31
C ARG A 308 24.94 40.57 -11.45
N ARG A 309 25.48 40.23 -10.29
CA ARG A 309 26.33 41.12 -9.45
C ARG A 309 27.80 40.64 -9.45
N PRO A 310 28.79 41.51 -9.18
CA PRO A 310 30.21 41.32 -9.52
C PRO A 310 31.13 40.97 -8.32
N GLU A 311 32.36 40.52 -8.61
CA GLU A 311 33.55 40.52 -7.71
C GLU A 311 34.28 41.91 -7.74
N PRO A 312 35.50 42.16 -7.18
CA PRO A 312 36.44 41.42 -6.28
C PRO A 312 36.90 42.34 -5.09
N PRO A 313 38.10 42.29 -4.41
CA PRO A 313 39.47 42.29 -4.98
C PRO A 313 40.56 41.45 -4.24
N SER A 314 41.69 41.33 -4.94
CA SER A 314 43.00 40.78 -4.55
C SER A 314 43.85 41.74 -3.70
N SER A 315 44.72 41.23 -2.82
CA SER A 315 46.03 41.86 -2.56
C SER A 315 47.06 40.88 -1.95
N SER A 316 48.32 41.14 -2.31
CA SER A 316 49.56 40.41 -2.08
C SER A 316 50.24 40.72 -0.73
N GLY A 317 51.00 39.76 -0.17
CA GLY A 317 51.96 40.03 0.92
C GLY A 317 52.85 38.82 1.28
N SER A 318 54.17 39.02 1.20
CA SER A 318 55.26 38.03 1.33
C SER A 318 55.77 37.89 2.77
N ARG A 319 56.25 36.69 3.19
CA ARG A 319 57.58 36.40 3.80
C ARG A 319 57.63 35.14 4.68
N ASP A 320 58.61 34.30 4.34
CA ASP A 320 59.45 33.42 5.18
C ASP A 320 58.83 32.53 6.29
N ARG A 321 59.02 31.21 6.14
CA ARG A 321 60.02 30.42 6.91
C ARG A 321 59.95 28.93 6.58
N HIS A 322 61.16 28.36 6.44
CA HIS A 322 61.50 26.94 6.54
C HIS A 322 61.07 25.99 5.40
N ARG A 323 62.02 25.83 4.48
CA ARG A 323 62.25 24.64 3.66
C ARG A 323 62.51 23.43 4.56
N GLN A 324 61.46 22.81 5.10
CA GLN A 324 61.50 21.38 5.37
C GLN A 324 61.14 20.68 4.08
N ALA A 325 62.07 19.85 3.59
CA ALA A 325 61.78 18.88 2.54
C ALA A 325 60.57 18.06 2.97
N ARG A 326 59.39 18.36 2.42
CA ARG A 326 58.22 17.51 2.58
C ARG A 326 58.59 16.18 1.95
N ARG A 327 58.80 15.18 2.81
CA ARG A 327 58.76 13.76 2.45
C ARG A 327 57.58 13.57 1.47
N PRO A 328 57.72 12.76 0.41
CA PRO A 328 56.58 12.47 -0.45
C PRO A 328 55.44 12.01 0.45
N SER A 329 54.34 12.74 0.43
CA SER A 329 53.12 12.36 1.12
C SER A 329 52.79 10.93 0.69
N PRO A 330 52.57 9.98 1.62
CA PRO A 330 52.22 8.62 1.23
C PRO A 330 50.99 8.73 0.33
N ALA A 331 51.05 8.12 -0.85
CA ALA A 331 49.90 8.01 -1.73
C ALA A 331 48.71 7.57 -0.87
N GLU A 332 47.62 8.34 -0.88
CA GLU A 332 46.47 8.10 -0.02
C GLU A 332 45.98 6.66 -0.22
N GLU A 333 46.30 5.78 0.72
CA GLU A 333 45.91 4.37 0.67
C GLU A 333 44.38 4.32 0.69
N LYS A 334 43.80 3.88 -0.43
CA LYS A 334 42.36 3.74 -0.63
C LYS A 334 42.03 2.26 -0.79
N VAL A 335 40.92 1.85 -0.22
CA VAL A 335 40.35 0.52 -0.42
C VAL A 335 38.97 0.66 -1.04
N ARG A 336 38.54 -0.32 -1.83
CA ARG A 336 37.15 -0.47 -2.24
C ARG A 336 36.54 -1.62 -1.48
N ALA A 337 35.33 -1.44 -0.95
CA ALA A 337 34.64 -2.50 -0.24
C ALA A 337 33.14 -2.50 -0.50
N SER A 338 32.55 -3.68 -0.38
CA SER A 338 31.11 -3.86 -0.23
C SER A 338 30.81 -4.26 1.21
N HIS A 339 29.60 -3.95 1.68
CA HIS A 339 29.17 -4.39 3.00
C HIS A 339 27.73 -4.88 3.05
N ILE A 340 27.44 -5.65 4.08
CA ILE A 340 26.08 -5.95 4.55
C ILE A 340 26.00 -5.31 5.94
N LEU A 341 25.16 -4.29 6.08
CA LEU A 341 24.81 -3.68 7.37
C LEU A 341 23.48 -4.23 7.88
N ILE A 342 23.46 -4.75 9.11
CA ILE A 342 22.26 -5.12 9.88
C ILE A 342 22.14 -4.16 11.06
N LYS A 343 21.02 -3.42 11.12
CA LYS A 343 20.75 -2.49 12.22
C LYS A 343 20.02 -3.21 13.36
N HIS A 344 20.19 -2.67 14.55
CA HIS A 344 19.57 -3.17 15.78
C HIS A 344 19.21 -1.99 16.69
N GLU A 345 18.67 -2.30 17.87
CA GLU A 345 18.16 -1.32 18.84
C GLU A 345 19.20 -0.28 19.29
N GLY A 346 20.50 -0.61 19.18
CA GLY A 346 21.62 0.26 19.53
C GLY A 346 22.18 1.07 18.36
N SER A 347 21.66 0.90 17.15
CA SER A 347 22.11 1.61 15.96
C SER A 347 21.71 3.09 16.01
N ARG A 348 22.66 3.99 15.69
CA ARG A 348 22.49 5.45 15.71
C ARG A 348 21.29 5.93 14.89
N ARG A 349 20.97 5.25 13.78
CA ARG A 349 19.76 5.48 12.98
C ARG A 349 18.97 4.19 12.90
N LYS A 350 17.88 4.11 13.67
CA LYS A 350 17.02 2.93 13.76
C LYS A 350 16.01 2.80 12.62
N ALA A 351 16.28 3.32 11.43
CA ALA A 351 15.40 3.24 10.27
C ALA A 351 16.21 2.90 9.01
N SER A 352 15.66 2.08 8.13
CA SER A 352 16.26 1.71 6.85
C SER A 352 15.24 1.78 5.72
N TRP A 353 15.63 1.44 4.50
CA TRP A 353 14.68 1.32 3.40
C TRP A 353 13.78 0.08 3.52
N ARG A 354 14.21 -0.93 4.31
CA ARG A 354 13.43 -2.15 4.64
C ARG A 354 12.50 -1.94 5.82
N ASP A 355 12.85 -0.99 6.70
CA ASP A 355 12.08 -0.62 7.87
C ASP A 355 12.09 0.92 8.05
N PRO A 356 11.26 1.66 7.29
CA PRO A 356 11.27 3.12 7.29
C PRO A 356 10.91 3.74 8.65
N GLU A 357 10.00 3.10 9.38
CA GLU A 357 9.55 3.54 10.71
C GLU A 357 10.45 3.00 11.83
N GLY A 358 11.31 2.03 11.53
CA GLY A 358 12.31 1.55 12.47
C GLY A 358 11.81 0.63 13.56
N VAL A 359 10.64 0.04 13.37
CA VAL A 359 9.95 -0.78 14.38
C VAL A 359 10.69 -2.10 14.59
N ALA A 360 11.06 -2.79 13.51
CA ALA A 360 11.79 -4.05 13.57
C ALA A 360 13.23 -3.84 14.03
N ILE A 361 13.89 -2.78 13.54
CA ILE A 361 15.26 -2.43 13.95
C ILE A 361 15.30 -2.10 15.45
N SER A 362 14.30 -1.38 15.97
CA SER A 362 14.23 -1.04 17.39
C SER A 362 13.93 -2.24 18.30
N ALA A 363 13.31 -3.28 17.77
CA ALA A 363 12.99 -4.52 18.49
C ALA A 363 14.08 -5.60 18.36
N THR A 364 15.06 -5.41 17.46
CA THR A 364 16.14 -6.37 17.23
C THR A 364 17.29 -6.09 18.20
N THR A 365 17.70 -7.07 18.99
CA THR A 365 18.84 -6.90 19.91
C THR A 365 20.16 -6.89 19.15
N ARG A 366 21.22 -6.39 19.79
CA ARG A 366 22.57 -6.41 19.22
C ARG A 366 23.05 -7.85 18.93
N ASP A 367 22.72 -8.79 19.81
CA ASP A 367 23.12 -10.19 19.67
C ASP A 367 22.36 -10.89 18.54
N ASP A 368 21.05 -10.63 18.41
CA ASP A 368 20.24 -11.15 17.29
C ASP A 368 20.77 -10.66 15.94
N ALA A 369 21.13 -9.37 15.84
CA ALA A 369 21.73 -8.81 14.63
C ALA A 369 23.11 -9.43 14.34
N ALA A 370 23.90 -9.74 15.37
CA ALA A 370 25.17 -10.42 15.21
C ALA A 370 25.01 -11.90 14.79
N ASP A 371 24.01 -12.61 15.32
CA ASP A 371 23.67 -13.97 14.90
C ASP A 371 23.18 -14.02 13.46
N LEU A 372 22.32 -13.07 13.06
CA LEU A 372 21.88 -12.94 11.68
C LEU A 372 23.08 -12.66 10.76
N ALA A 373 23.97 -11.73 11.14
CA ALA A 373 25.17 -11.44 10.36
C ALA A 373 26.11 -12.66 10.25
N ARG A 374 26.27 -13.46 11.31
CA ARG A 374 27.04 -14.72 11.25
C ARG A 374 26.40 -15.71 10.28
N ALA A 375 25.09 -15.95 10.38
CA ALA A 375 24.39 -16.88 9.51
C ALA A 375 24.47 -16.46 8.03
N LEU A 376 24.32 -15.16 7.73
CA LEU A 376 24.47 -14.63 6.38
C LEU A 376 25.91 -14.77 5.87
N ARG A 377 26.91 -14.52 6.72
CA ARG A 377 28.32 -14.72 6.38
C ARG A 377 28.60 -16.18 6.02
N ASP A 378 28.07 -17.12 6.81
CA ASP A 378 28.31 -18.55 6.59
C ASP A 378 27.75 -19.03 5.25
N GLN A 379 26.59 -18.53 4.82
CA GLN A 379 26.04 -18.80 3.48
C GLN A 379 26.92 -18.24 2.34
N ILE A 380 27.62 -17.12 2.58
CA ILE A 380 28.52 -16.53 1.58
C ILE A 380 29.83 -17.32 1.51
N VAL A 381 30.39 -17.68 2.67
CA VAL A 381 31.66 -18.41 2.76
C VAL A 381 31.50 -19.85 2.28
N SER A 382 30.33 -20.49 2.50
CA SER A 382 30.02 -21.81 1.96
C SER A 382 29.80 -21.82 0.45
N GLY A 383 29.61 -20.65 -0.16
CA GLY A 383 29.31 -20.50 -1.59
C GLY A 383 27.85 -20.76 -1.97
N GLU A 384 26.96 -20.95 -0.98
CA GLU A 384 25.52 -21.14 -1.21
C GLU A 384 24.88 -19.92 -1.86
N ARG A 385 25.35 -18.73 -1.48
CA ARG A 385 24.80 -17.44 -1.92
C ARG A 385 25.92 -16.45 -2.26
N LYS A 386 25.67 -15.57 -3.23
CA LYS A 386 26.61 -14.48 -3.55
C LYS A 386 26.47 -13.35 -2.54
N PHE A 387 27.57 -12.67 -2.27
CA PHE A 387 27.61 -11.54 -1.34
C PHE A 387 26.65 -10.43 -1.78
N GLU A 388 26.63 -10.14 -3.08
CA GLU A 388 25.87 -9.04 -3.67
C GLU A 388 24.36 -9.26 -3.54
N ASP A 389 23.91 -10.51 -3.69
CA ASP A 389 22.50 -10.90 -3.55
C ASP A 389 22.04 -10.76 -2.09
N ILE A 390 22.84 -11.28 -1.15
CA ILE A 390 22.55 -11.14 0.28
C ILE A 390 22.54 -9.68 0.70
N ALA A 391 23.47 -8.86 0.19
CA ALA A 391 23.52 -7.44 0.48
C ALA A 391 22.29 -6.69 -0.06
N ALA A 392 21.81 -7.04 -1.26
CA ALA A 392 20.62 -6.43 -1.85
C ALA A 392 19.35 -6.76 -1.04
N GLU A 393 19.23 -7.98 -0.53
CA GLU A 393 18.05 -8.46 0.18
C GLU A 393 18.03 -8.07 1.67
N ASN A 394 19.19 -8.10 2.34
CA ASN A 394 19.26 -8.07 3.79
C ASN A 394 19.87 -6.78 4.35
N SER A 395 20.62 -6.00 3.57
CA SER A 395 21.32 -4.84 4.13
C SER A 395 20.40 -3.64 4.35
N ASP A 396 20.47 -3.07 5.55
CA ASP A 396 19.82 -1.82 5.94
C ASP A 396 20.51 -0.55 5.42
N CYS A 397 21.61 -0.68 4.68
CA CYS A 397 22.28 0.43 4.03
C CYS A 397 21.68 0.69 2.64
N ASN A 398 21.66 1.94 2.21
CA ASN A 398 21.24 2.30 0.85
C ASN A 398 22.16 1.73 -0.24
N SER A 399 23.37 1.26 0.10
CA SER A 399 24.25 0.53 -0.82
C SER A 399 23.71 -0.85 -1.21
N ALA A 400 22.69 -1.38 -0.52
CA ALA A 400 21.98 -2.62 -0.89
C ALA A 400 21.58 -2.61 -2.38
N LYS A 401 21.10 -1.47 -2.89
CA LYS A 401 20.72 -1.24 -4.30
C LYS A 401 21.85 -1.48 -5.31
N ARG A 402 23.10 -1.54 -4.84
CA ARG A 402 24.33 -1.79 -5.61
C ARG A 402 25.08 -3.01 -5.07
N GLY A 403 24.36 -4.00 -4.53
CA GLY A 403 24.96 -5.22 -3.97
C GLY A 403 25.90 -4.94 -2.79
N GLY A 404 25.62 -3.87 -2.03
CA GLY A 404 26.41 -3.47 -0.87
C GLY A 404 27.63 -2.59 -1.20
N ASP A 405 27.89 -2.25 -2.46
CA ASP A 405 29.08 -1.49 -2.86
C ASP A 405 29.12 -0.06 -2.30
N LEU A 406 30.18 0.22 -1.56
CA LEU A 406 30.49 1.53 -0.95
C LEU A 406 31.41 2.39 -1.82
N GLY A 407 31.99 1.84 -2.88
CA GLY A 407 33.03 2.49 -3.66
C GLY A 407 34.35 2.59 -2.88
N SER A 408 35.26 3.42 -3.39
CA SER A 408 36.60 3.57 -2.82
C SER A 408 36.63 4.65 -1.75
N PHE A 409 37.25 4.34 -0.60
CA PHE A 409 37.42 5.27 0.50
C PHE A 409 38.84 5.18 1.09
N GLY A 410 39.32 6.32 1.58
CA GLY A 410 40.57 6.43 2.32
C GLY A 410 40.34 6.41 3.82
N ARG A 411 41.43 6.48 4.58
CA ARG A 411 41.38 6.53 6.06
C ARG A 411 40.63 7.75 6.57
N GLY A 412 39.95 7.60 7.71
CA GLY A 412 39.12 8.63 8.35
C GLY A 412 37.75 8.88 7.69
N LYS A 413 37.34 8.06 6.72
CA LYS A 413 36.04 8.21 6.02
C LYS A 413 34.95 7.29 6.58
N MET A 414 35.32 6.23 7.28
CA MET A 414 34.40 5.26 7.87
C MET A 414 34.57 5.21 9.40
N GLN A 415 33.63 4.58 10.10
CA GLN A 415 33.79 4.34 11.54
C GLN A 415 35.03 3.49 11.82
N LYS A 416 35.70 3.76 12.94
CA LYS A 416 37.03 3.19 13.26
C LYS A 416 37.08 1.65 13.19
N ALA A 417 36.05 0.97 13.69
CA ALA A 417 35.97 -0.49 13.65
C ALA A 417 35.79 -1.02 12.21
N PHE A 418 34.89 -0.41 11.43
CA PHE A 418 34.68 -0.73 10.02
C PHE A 418 35.96 -0.54 9.19
N GLU A 419 36.60 0.62 9.36
CA GLU A 419 37.83 0.95 8.64
C GLU A 419 38.95 -0.04 8.98
N LYS A 420 39.18 -0.29 10.27
CA LYS A 420 40.22 -1.23 10.71
C LYS A 420 40.03 -2.60 10.06
N ALA A 421 38.79 -3.11 10.00
CA ALA A 421 38.49 -4.38 9.36
C ALA A 421 38.68 -4.31 7.83
N ALA A 422 38.14 -3.31 7.15
CA ALA A 422 38.23 -3.18 5.70
C ALA A 422 39.67 -3.08 5.18
N PHE A 423 40.53 -2.34 5.88
CA PHE A 423 41.95 -2.20 5.50
C PHE A 423 42.79 -3.44 5.85
N ALA A 424 42.34 -4.30 6.77
CA ALA A 424 43.03 -5.53 7.13
C ALA A 424 42.77 -6.69 6.16
N LEU A 425 41.68 -6.64 5.40
CA LEU A 425 41.31 -7.66 4.41
C LEU A 425 42.18 -7.59 3.15
N LYS A 426 42.44 -8.72 2.49
CA LYS A 426 42.93 -8.72 1.10
C LYS A 426 41.76 -8.61 0.13
N VAL A 427 42.03 -8.20 -1.11
CA VAL A 427 40.98 -8.12 -2.14
C VAL A 427 40.39 -9.51 -2.36
N GLY A 428 39.07 -9.61 -2.25
CA GLY A 428 38.30 -10.85 -2.30
C GLY A 428 37.90 -11.39 -0.93
N ASP A 429 38.60 -11.03 0.14
CA ASP A 429 38.33 -11.55 1.48
C ASP A 429 37.07 -10.93 2.08
N ILE A 430 36.46 -11.70 2.99
CA ILE A 430 35.27 -11.33 3.76
C ILE A 430 35.67 -11.27 5.24
N SER A 431 35.28 -10.21 5.94
CA SER A 431 35.54 -10.06 7.38
C SER A 431 34.69 -11.02 8.21
N ASP A 432 35.09 -11.17 9.47
CA ASP A 432 34.15 -11.55 10.53
C ASP A 432 33.13 -10.44 10.78
N VAL A 433 32.23 -10.68 11.74
CA VAL A 433 31.22 -9.71 12.13
C VAL A 433 31.86 -8.49 12.80
N VAL A 434 31.65 -7.31 12.23
CA VAL A 434 32.24 -6.04 12.70
C VAL A 434 31.15 -5.15 13.28
N ASP A 435 31.31 -4.74 14.52
CA ASP A 435 30.35 -3.90 15.21
C ASP A 435 30.70 -2.41 15.15
N THR A 436 29.71 -1.56 14.91
CA THR A 436 29.85 -0.11 14.84
C THR A 436 28.60 0.57 15.40
N GLU A 437 28.64 1.90 15.59
CA GLU A 437 27.46 2.67 15.99
C GLU A 437 26.33 2.64 14.93
N SER A 438 26.62 2.24 13.69
CA SER A 438 25.58 2.11 12.64
C SER A 438 24.89 0.76 12.67
N GLY A 439 25.39 -0.19 13.45
CA GLY A 439 24.96 -1.58 13.49
C GLY A 439 26.09 -2.54 13.18
N VAL A 440 25.71 -3.76 12.84
CA VAL A 440 26.60 -4.89 12.63
C VAL A 440 26.91 -5.05 11.14
N HIS A 441 28.17 -5.31 10.80
CA HIS A 441 28.64 -5.35 9.42
C HIS A 441 29.34 -6.65 9.06
N ILE A 442 29.12 -7.10 7.82
CA ILE A 442 30.00 -8.02 7.09
C ILE A 442 30.64 -7.21 5.97
N ILE A 443 31.96 -7.28 5.82
CA ILE A 443 32.71 -6.45 4.87
C ILE A 443 33.41 -7.37 3.87
N LYS A 444 33.28 -7.09 2.58
CA LYS A 444 34.04 -7.74 1.51
C LYS A 444 34.94 -6.70 0.86
N ARG A 445 36.25 -6.94 0.82
CA ARG A 445 37.17 -6.04 0.09
C ARG A 445 37.10 -6.36 -1.40
N THR A 446 36.81 -5.35 -2.21
CA THR A 446 36.61 -5.47 -3.66
C THR A 446 37.68 -4.76 -4.49
N GLY A 447 38.59 -4.00 -3.85
CA GLY A 447 39.69 -3.29 -4.51
C GLY A 447 40.68 -2.64 -3.56
#